data_AF-A0A969SV16-F1
#
_entry.id   AF-A0A969SV16-F1
#
_cell.length_a   1.000
_cell.length_b   1.000
_cell.length_c   1.000
_cell.angle_alpha   90.00
_cell.angle_beta   90.00
_cell.angle_gamma   90.00
#
_symmetry.space_group_name_H-M   'P 1'
#
loop_
_entity.id
_entity.type
_entity.pdbx_description
1 polymer ?
#
loop_
_entity_poly.entity_id
_entity_poly.type
_entity_poly.pdbx_seq_one_letter_code
_entity_poly.pdbx_strand_id
1 'polypeptide(L)'
;MKDVLENVKTEIKCLDHGFVRLIDCMPRLVEDDQTADSAIVQAARVSYGAGTKKTNEDRGLIRYLMRHRHSTPFEMVEFKFLCKMPIFVARQFIRHRTACLSGNVELWFDEPASLMKNKRKLKKMSIEEFYKKWHYGAKPFLAHRKKDTYIDKIDSNFEYSIAELSSIVKRTKSYIRNMIKSGSLMAIKDGDSYKIKGENWKNWAEKEFKHVMPCKNNLKKMQLRMCDEMTGEILYTNITDIWQNGKKMYLKLNSKMAIKSK
;
A
#
# COMPACT_ATOMS: atom_id res chain seq x y z
N MET A 1 -23.51 25.09 -12.00
CA MET A 1 -22.62 23.92 -11.96
C MET A 1 -23.45 22.75 -11.47
N LYS A 2 -23.62 21.76 -12.33
CA LYS A 2 -24.45 20.57 -12.15
C LYS A 2 -23.58 19.37 -11.77
N ASP A 3 -24.05 18.56 -10.82
CA ASP A 3 -23.44 17.26 -10.53
C ASP A 3 -23.96 16.23 -11.57
N VAL A 4 -23.05 15.66 -12.37
CA VAL A 4 -23.42 14.71 -13.42
C VAL A 4 -23.97 13.39 -12.88
N LEU A 5 -23.78 13.11 -11.59
CA LEU A 5 -24.33 11.93 -10.91
C LEU A 5 -25.67 12.21 -10.23
N GLU A 6 -26.13 13.46 -10.24
CA GLU A 6 -27.43 13.82 -9.68
C GLU A 6 -28.55 13.12 -10.44
N ASN A 7 -29.40 12.38 -9.72
CA ASN A 7 -30.49 11.56 -10.26
C ASN A 7 -30.08 10.38 -11.15
N VAL A 8 -28.80 9.99 -11.16
CA VAL A 8 -28.34 8.79 -11.86
C VAL A 8 -28.51 7.57 -10.97
N LYS A 9 -29.14 6.50 -11.50
CA LYS A 9 -29.13 5.19 -10.83
C LYS A 9 -27.70 4.65 -10.83
N THR A 10 -27.05 4.72 -9.69
CA THR A 10 -25.62 4.37 -9.57
C THR A 10 -25.36 2.88 -9.42
N GLU A 11 -26.34 2.05 -9.07
CA GLU A 11 -26.15 0.62 -8.85
C GLU A 11 -26.94 -0.26 -9.82
N ILE A 12 -26.23 -1.23 -10.39
CA ILE A 12 -26.80 -2.32 -11.19
C ILE A 12 -26.51 -3.64 -10.46
N LYS A 13 -27.57 -4.40 -10.15
CA LYS A 13 -27.43 -5.76 -9.62
C LYS A 13 -26.93 -6.69 -10.72
N CYS A 14 -25.98 -7.56 -10.38
CA CYS A 14 -25.37 -8.50 -11.32
C CYS A 14 -25.41 -9.90 -10.71
N LEU A 15 -25.87 -10.89 -11.48
CA LEU A 15 -26.07 -12.26 -11.01
C LEU A 15 -27.04 -12.29 -9.80
N ASP A 16 -26.89 -13.31 -8.97
CA ASP A 16 -27.70 -13.62 -7.79
C ASP A 16 -27.38 -12.71 -6.59
N HIS A 17 -26.10 -12.37 -6.37
CA HIS A 17 -25.67 -11.63 -5.17
C HIS A 17 -24.69 -10.47 -5.42
N GLY A 18 -24.30 -10.25 -6.68
CA GLY A 18 -23.33 -9.25 -7.08
C GLY A 18 -23.97 -7.91 -7.43
N PHE A 19 -23.12 -6.90 -7.57
CA PHE A 19 -23.51 -5.59 -8.09
C PHE A 19 -22.29 -4.82 -8.61
N VAL A 20 -22.55 -3.85 -9.48
CA VAL A 20 -21.62 -2.80 -9.86
C VAL A 20 -22.25 -1.46 -9.49
N ARG A 21 -21.55 -0.69 -8.66
CA ARG A 21 -21.99 0.62 -8.20
C ARG A 21 -21.01 1.70 -8.64
N LEU A 22 -21.48 2.71 -9.36
CA LEU A 22 -20.74 3.94 -9.63
C LEU A 22 -20.66 4.77 -8.35
N ILE A 23 -19.45 4.98 -7.85
CA ILE A 23 -19.17 5.72 -6.61
C ILE A 23 -18.86 7.19 -6.91
N ASP A 24 -18.09 7.43 -7.97
CA ASP A 24 -17.55 8.74 -8.30
C ASP A 24 -17.17 8.77 -9.78
N CYS A 25 -17.13 9.96 -10.38
CA CYS A 25 -16.59 10.18 -11.71
C CYS A 25 -15.80 11.49 -11.75
N MET A 26 -14.90 11.62 -12.69
CA MET A 26 -14.16 12.84 -12.97
C MET A 26 -14.31 13.18 -14.44
N PRO A 27 -14.73 14.41 -14.80
CA PRO A 27 -15.25 15.45 -13.92
C PRO A 27 -16.62 15.07 -13.31
N ARG A 28 -16.89 15.56 -12.09
CA ARG A 28 -18.18 15.39 -11.41
C ARG A 28 -19.08 16.62 -11.55
N LEU A 29 -18.51 17.79 -11.41
CA LEU A 29 -19.20 19.07 -11.54
C LEU A 29 -18.91 19.64 -12.92
N VAL A 30 -19.96 19.96 -13.67
CA VAL A 30 -19.90 20.55 -15.01
C VAL A 30 -20.83 21.76 -15.09
N GLU A 31 -20.70 22.58 -16.13
CA GLU A 31 -21.68 23.66 -16.38
C GLU A 31 -23.06 23.08 -16.69
N ASP A 32 -24.13 23.86 -16.45
CA ASP A 32 -25.50 23.32 -16.40
C ASP A 32 -25.98 22.80 -17.76
N ASP A 33 -25.40 23.28 -18.86
CA ASP A 33 -25.63 22.86 -20.24
C ASP A 33 -24.62 21.80 -20.75
N GLN A 34 -23.68 21.37 -19.92
CA GLN A 34 -22.60 20.45 -20.28
C GLN A 34 -22.75 19.06 -19.65
N THR A 35 -21.96 18.13 -20.17
CA THR A 35 -21.79 16.77 -19.64
C THR A 35 -20.31 16.54 -19.34
N ALA A 36 -19.96 15.41 -18.72
CA ALA A 36 -18.57 15.05 -18.46
C ALA A 36 -17.70 14.99 -19.73
N ASP A 37 -18.33 14.84 -20.91
CA ASP A 37 -17.66 14.87 -22.22
C ASP A 37 -16.93 16.20 -22.49
N SER A 38 -17.29 17.29 -21.80
CA SER A 38 -16.61 18.59 -21.96
C SER A 38 -15.12 18.51 -21.60
N ALA A 39 -14.73 17.64 -20.65
CA ALA A 39 -13.32 17.41 -20.31
C ALA A 39 -12.52 16.82 -21.48
N ILE A 40 -13.12 15.91 -22.26
CA ILE A 40 -12.50 15.29 -23.44
C ILE A 40 -12.22 16.37 -24.48
N VAL A 41 -13.21 17.23 -24.72
CA VAL A 41 -13.15 18.30 -25.71
C VAL A 41 -12.13 19.36 -25.30
N GLN A 42 -12.14 19.79 -24.04
CA GLN A 42 -11.15 20.74 -23.51
C GLN A 42 -9.74 20.18 -23.67
N ALA A 43 -9.50 18.93 -23.27
CA ALA A 43 -8.20 18.30 -23.39
C ALA A 43 -7.71 18.19 -24.85
N ALA A 44 -8.59 17.83 -25.77
CA ALA A 44 -8.26 17.82 -27.20
C ALA A 44 -7.94 19.23 -27.73
N ARG A 45 -8.67 20.26 -27.27
CA ARG A 45 -8.48 21.66 -27.70
C ARG A 45 -7.24 22.33 -27.12
N VAL A 46 -6.71 21.86 -25.98
CA VAL A 46 -5.44 22.34 -25.43
C VAL A 46 -4.30 22.17 -26.44
N SER A 47 -4.37 21.17 -27.31
CA SER A 47 -3.40 20.96 -28.41
C SER A 47 -3.59 21.89 -29.62
N TYR A 48 -4.76 22.53 -29.78
CA TYR A 48 -5.12 23.32 -30.97
C TYR A 48 -5.31 24.82 -30.71
N GLY A 49 -5.13 25.28 -29.47
CA GLY A 49 -5.35 26.67 -29.06
C GLY A 49 -6.80 26.96 -28.68
N ALA A 50 -6.99 27.87 -27.72
CA ALA A 50 -8.30 28.18 -27.14
C ALA A 50 -9.24 28.81 -28.18
N GLY A 51 -10.25 28.05 -28.61
CA GLY A 51 -11.36 28.55 -29.40
C GLY A 51 -12.69 28.26 -28.71
N THR A 52 -13.43 29.31 -28.36
CA THR A 52 -14.80 29.26 -27.85
C THR A 52 -15.75 28.86 -28.99
N LYS A 53 -16.23 27.60 -29.00
CA LYS A 53 -17.23 27.16 -29.98
C LYS A 53 -18.32 26.27 -29.35
N LYS A 54 -19.51 26.27 -29.98
CA LYS A 54 -20.80 25.77 -29.50
C LYS A 54 -20.87 24.23 -29.37
N THR A 55 -21.77 23.73 -28.51
CA THR A 55 -22.05 22.31 -28.19
C THR A 55 -22.28 21.37 -29.38
N ASN A 56 -22.78 21.84 -30.52
CA ASN A 56 -22.95 21.01 -31.72
C ASN A 56 -21.61 20.60 -32.36
N GLU A 57 -20.56 21.39 -32.18
CA GLU A 57 -19.21 21.08 -32.68
C GLU A 57 -18.49 20.06 -31.78
N ASP A 58 -18.79 20.06 -30.48
CA ASP A 58 -18.18 19.19 -29.48
C ASP A 58 -18.46 17.70 -29.77
N ARG A 59 -19.71 17.38 -30.08
CA ARG A 59 -20.10 16.01 -30.47
C ARG A 59 -19.42 15.58 -31.77
N GLY A 60 -19.26 16.50 -32.72
CA GLY A 60 -18.52 16.26 -33.97
C GLY A 60 -17.06 15.94 -33.70
N LEU A 61 -16.41 16.71 -32.83
CA LEU A 61 -15.03 16.52 -32.42
C LEU A 61 -14.83 15.18 -31.70
N ILE A 62 -15.68 14.83 -30.72
CA ILE A 62 -15.57 13.53 -30.01
C ILE A 62 -15.67 12.36 -30.99
N ARG A 63 -16.61 12.41 -31.93
CA ARG A 63 -16.74 11.38 -32.97
C ARG A 63 -15.52 11.33 -33.88
N TYR A 64 -14.95 12.48 -34.23
CA TYR A 64 -13.73 12.58 -35.01
C TYR A 64 -12.55 11.94 -34.27
N LEU A 65 -12.34 12.25 -32.99
CA LEU A 65 -11.28 11.68 -32.14
C LEU A 65 -11.41 10.16 -32.07
N MET A 66 -12.62 9.65 -31.83
CA MET A 66 -12.89 8.21 -31.77
C MET A 66 -12.61 7.53 -33.11
N ARG A 67 -13.05 8.11 -34.24
CA ARG A 67 -12.82 7.56 -35.59
C ARG A 67 -11.33 7.45 -35.92
N HIS A 68 -10.54 8.42 -35.47
CA HIS A 68 -9.10 8.46 -35.71
C HIS A 68 -8.28 7.82 -34.59
N ARG A 69 -8.95 7.12 -33.64
CA ARG A 69 -8.31 6.43 -32.50
C ARG A 69 -7.41 7.35 -31.67
N HIS A 70 -7.73 8.64 -31.59
CA HIS A 70 -7.04 9.57 -30.71
C HIS A 70 -7.59 9.39 -29.29
N SER A 71 -7.05 8.42 -28.55
CA SER A 71 -7.57 7.98 -27.26
C SER A 71 -7.12 8.83 -26.06
N THR A 72 -5.99 9.54 -26.16
CA THR A 72 -5.43 10.32 -25.04
C THR A 72 -6.41 11.32 -24.42
N PRO A 73 -7.22 12.09 -25.18
CA PRO A 73 -8.20 12.99 -24.57
C PRO A 73 -9.29 12.27 -23.76
N PHE A 74 -9.56 11.00 -24.04
CA PHE A 74 -10.53 10.20 -23.29
C PHE A 74 -9.99 9.75 -21.93
N GLU A 75 -8.68 9.78 -21.69
CA GLU A 75 -8.08 9.46 -20.38
C GLU A 75 -8.39 10.52 -19.32
N MET A 76 -8.89 11.70 -19.72
CA MET A 76 -9.27 12.78 -18.82
C MET A 76 -10.62 12.54 -18.12
N VAL A 77 -11.32 11.48 -18.52
CA VAL A 77 -12.55 11.03 -17.87
C VAL A 77 -12.27 9.75 -17.08
N GLU A 78 -12.46 9.81 -15.77
CA GLU A 78 -12.25 8.66 -14.89
C GLU A 78 -13.55 8.25 -14.20
N PHE A 79 -13.73 6.94 -14.02
CA PHE A 79 -14.85 6.37 -13.27
C PHE A 79 -14.35 5.54 -12.09
N LYS A 80 -15.04 5.64 -10.96
CA LYS A 80 -14.77 4.83 -9.78
C LYS A 80 -15.95 3.91 -9.49
N PHE A 81 -15.69 2.61 -9.52
CA PHE A 81 -16.71 1.60 -9.23
C PHE A 81 -16.44 0.87 -7.92
N LEU A 82 -17.52 0.53 -7.22
CA LEU A 82 -17.55 -0.49 -6.19
C LEU A 82 -18.24 -1.71 -6.77
N CYS A 83 -17.49 -2.80 -6.90
CA CYS A 83 -18.00 -4.04 -7.47
C CYS A 83 -18.02 -5.13 -6.40
N LYS A 84 -19.15 -5.84 -6.30
CA LYS A 84 -19.27 -7.12 -5.58
C LYS A 84 -19.40 -8.22 -6.62
N MET A 85 -18.40 -9.09 -6.72
CA MET A 85 -18.36 -10.16 -7.70
C MET A 85 -17.68 -11.42 -7.13
N PRO A 86 -17.95 -12.61 -7.69
CA PRO A 86 -17.23 -13.83 -7.31
C PRO A 86 -15.72 -13.73 -7.55
N ILE A 87 -14.93 -14.49 -6.79
CA ILE A 87 -13.46 -14.41 -6.86
C ILE A 87 -12.88 -14.78 -8.23
N PHE A 88 -13.52 -15.71 -8.97
CA PHE A 88 -13.06 -16.08 -10.31
C PHE A 88 -13.26 -14.93 -11.31
N VAL A 89 -14.38 -14.20 -11.23
CA VAL A 89 -14.63 -12.98 -12.03
C VAL A 89 -13.64 -11.87 -11.64
N ALA A 90 -13.42 -11.66 -10.34
CA ALA A 90 -12.47 -10.65 -9.87
C ALA A 90 -11.05 -10.89 -10.40
N ARG A 91 -10.62 -12.15 -10.49
CA ARG A 91 -9.30 -12.52 -11.03
C ARG A 91 -9.15 -12.18 -12.50
N GLN A 92 -10.23 -12.30 -13.29
CA GLN A 92 -10.26 -11.86 -14.69
C GLN A 92 -10.25 -10.33 -14.76
N PHE A 93 -11.10 -9.69 -13.97
CA PHE A 93 -11.26 -8.24 -13.93
C PHE A 93 -9.95 -7.51 -13.59
N ILE A 94 -9.12 -8.09 -12.73
CA ILE A 94 -7.83 -7.52 -12.30
C ILE A 94 -6.72 -7.68 -13.36
N ARG A 95 -6.92 -8.46 -14.44
CA ARG A 95 -5.95 -8.56 -15.55
C ARG A 95 -5.82 -7.26 -16.35
N HIS A 96 -6.79 -6.36 -16.25
CA HIS A 96 -6.74 -5.02 -16.83
C HIS A 96 -5.74 -4.15 -16.04
N ARG A 97 -4.46 -4.21 -16.44
CA ARG A 97 -3.32 -3.54 -15.79
C ARG A 97 -3.38 -2.01 -15.78
N THR A 98 -4.25 -1.43 -16.60
CA THR A 98 -4.47 0.02 -16.68
C THR A 98 -5.41 0.54 -15.59
N ALA A 99 -6.04 -0.34 -14.79
CA ALA A 99 -6.91 0.04 -13.69
C ALA A 99 -6.14 0.14 -12.36
N CYS A 100 -6.49 1.13 -11.53
CA CYS A 100 -5.96 1.26 -10.18
C CYS A 100 -6.80 0.45 -9.19
N LEU A 101 -6.14 -0.42 -8.40
CA LEU A 101 -6.77 -1.15 -7.31
C LEU A 101 -6.62 -0.40 -5.98
N SER A 102 -7.66 -0.45 -5.15
CA SER A 102 -7.63 0.15 -3.82
C SER A 102 -6.79 -0.69 -2.85
N GLY A 103 -6.12 -0.03 -1.90
CA GLY A 103 -5.23 -0.70 -0.94
C GLY A 103 -5.94 -1.72 -0.02
N ASN A 104 -7.25 -1.62 0.15
CA ASN A 104 -8.03 -2.56 0.96
C ASN A 104 -8.41 -3.85 0.22
N VAL A 105 -8.12 -3.98 -1.07
CA VAL A 105 -8.36 -5.23 -1.82
C VAL A 105 -7.52 -6.35 -1.21
N GLU A 106 -8.14 -7.51 -0.93
CA GLU A 106 -7.45 -8.68 -0.37
C GLU A 106 -6.77 -9.51 -1.46
N LEU A 107 -5.50 -9.84 -1.25
CA LEU A 107 -4.72 -10.78 -2.05
C LEU A 107 -4.57 -12.11 -1.31
N TRP A 108 -4.62 -13.20 -2.08
CA TRP A 108 -4.61 -14.58 -1.59
C TRP A 108 -3.41 -15.32 -2.19
N PHE A 109 -2.49 -15.75 -1.33
CA PHE A 109 -1.22 -16.34 -1.71
C PHE A 109 -1.03 -17.74 -1.13
N ASP A 110 -0.18 -18.53 -1.78
CA ASP A 110 0.41 -19.73 -1.18
C ASP A 110 1.77 -19.43 -0.55
N GLU A 111 1.94 -19.88 0.71
CA GLU A 111 3.15 -19.63 1.49
C GLU A 111 4.34 -20.49 1.02
N PRO A 112 5.53 -19.91 0.79
CA PRO A 112 6.69 -20.64 0.24
C PRO A 112 7.10 -21.87 1.06
N ALA A 113 7.10 -21.74 2.39
CA ALA A 113 7.49 -22.83 3.29
C ALA A 113 6.51 -24.00 3.25
N SER A 114 5.24 -23.75 2.89
CA SER A 114 4.23 -24.78 2.79
C SER A 114 4.41 -25.60 1.51
N LEU A 115 4.77 -24.94 0.40
CA LEU A 115 5.08 -25.58 -0.88
C LEU A 115 6.21 -26.61 -0.73
N MET A 116 7.26 -26.28 0.04
CA MET A 116 8.36 -27.21 0.34
C MET A 116 7.92 -28.51 1.05
N LYS A 117 6.78 -28.50 1.73
CA LYS A 117 6.22 -29.66 2.43
C LYS A 117 5.05 -30.31 1.68
N ASN A 118 4.87 -29.99 0.39
CA ASN A 118 3.74 -30.42 -0.43
C ASN A 118 2.35 -30.10 0.17
N LYS A 119 2.28 -29.10 1.06
CA LYS A 119 1.04 -28.62 1.67
C LYS A 119 0.75 -27.23 1.13
N ARG A 120 -0.52 -26.85 0.99
CA ARG A 120 -0.89 -25.48 0.58
C ARG A 120 -1.41 -24.73 1.79
N LYS A 121 -0.63 -23.77 2.28
CA LYS A 121 -1.04 -22.87 3.35
C LYS A 121 -1.39 -21.52 2.75
N LEU A 122 -2.68 -21.21 2.83
CA LEU A 122 -3.23 -19.97 2.31
C LEU A 122 -2.86 -18.80 3.22
N LYS A 123 -2.30 -17.74 2.62
CA LYS A 123 -2.03 -16.46 3.27
C LYS A 123 -2.87 -15.37 2.61
N LYS A 124 -3.68 -14.68 3.40
CA LYS A 124 -4.42 -13.48 2.97
C LYS A 124 -3.78 -12.22 3.53
N MET A 125 -3.73 -11.15 2.73
CA MET A 125 -3.38 -9.80 3.18
C MET A 125 -3.93 -8.75 2.20
N SER A 126 -4.17 -7.52 2.66
CA SER A 126 -4.58 -6.45 1.75
C SER A 126 -3.42 -5.97 0.86
N ILE A 127 -3.72 -5.34 -0.28
CA ILE A 127 -2.72 -4.70 -1.14
C ILE A 127 -1.90 -3.67 -0.34
N GLU A 128 -2.53 -2.91 0.55
CA GLU A 128 -1.87 -1.93 1.41
C GLU A 128 -0.89 -2.60 2.37
N GLU A 129 -1.29 -3.70 3.00
CA GLU A 129 -0.40 -4.46 3.88
C GLU A 129 0.75 -5.09 3.10
N PHE A 130 0.47 -5.63 1.91
CA PHE A 130 1.47 -6.17 1.01
C PHE A 130 2.49 -5.10 0.60
N TYR A 131 2.02 -3.92 0.15
CA TYR A 131 2.85 -2.76 -0.18
C TYR A 131 3.75 -2.36 0.99
N LYS A 132 3.18 -2.23 2.19
CA LYS A 132 3.95 -1.89 3.40
C LYS A 132 5.03 -2.93 3.69
N LYS A 133 4.71 -4.23 3.59
CA LYS A 133 5.68 -5.30 3.81
C LYS A 133 6.74 -5.38 2.71
N TRP A 134 6.40 -5.02 1.48
CA TRP A 134 7.30 -5.02 0.34
C TRP A 134 8.38 -3.94 0.47
N HIS A 135 7.98 -2.72 0.81
CA HIS A 135 8.87 -1.56 0.89
C HIS A 135 9.48 -1.35 2.28
N TYR A 136 8.69 -1.56 3.33
CA TYR A 136 9.10 -1.25 4.71
C TYR A 136 9.36 -2.50 5.55
N GLY A 137 9.15 -3.71 5.03
CA GLY A 137 9.35 -4.96 5.77
C GLY A 137 8.22 -5.31 6.75
N ALA A 138 8.40 -6.39 7.51
CA ALA A 138 7.42 -6.77 8.53
C ALA A 138 7.33 -5.69 9.61
N LYS A 139 6.12 -5.54 10.20
CA LYS A 139 5.98 -4.74 11.43
C LYS A 139 7.04 -5.22 12.44
N PRO A 140 7.76 -4.29 13.11
CA PRO A 140 8.76 -4.67 14.09
C PRO A 140 8.09 -5.55 15.14
N PHE A 141 8.62 -6.75 15.33
CA PHE A 141 8.20 -7.61 16.43
C PHE A 141 8.86 -7.06 17.69
N LEU A 142 8.08 -6.80 18.75
CA LEU A 142 8.65 -6.58 20.08
C LEU A 142 9.26 -7.92 20.52
N ALA A 143 10.57 -8.10 20.38
CA ALA A 143 11.25 -9.27 20.90
C ALA A 143 10.96 -9.42 22.41
N HIS A 144 10.95 -10.68 22.90
CA HIS A 144 10.61 -11.11 24.26
C HIS A 144 10.94 -10.13 25.40
N ARG A 145 10.12 -10.15 26.48
CA ARG A 145 10.20 -9.32 27.71
C ARG A 145 11.62 -8.80 27.99
N LYS A 146 11.81 -7.49 27.82
CA LYS A 146 13.09 -6.80 27.97
C LYS A 146 13.64 -6.96 29.39
N LYS A 147 14.96 -7.15 29.51
CA LYS A 147 15.70 -6.74 30.71
C LYS A 147 15.95 -5.24 30.59
N ASP A 148 15.54 -4.45 31.58
CA ASP A 148 15.66 -3.00 31.58
C ASP A 148 17.07 -2.53 31.19
N THR A 149 17.13 -1.50 30.34
CA THR A 149 18.38 -0.87 29.88
C THR A 149 18.84 0.27 30.78
N TYR A 150 18.03 0.62 31.80
CA TYR A 150 18.32 1.63 32.82
C TYR A 150 18.82 2.97 32.25
N ILE A 151 18.20 3.41 31.15
CA ILE A 151 18.55 4.67 30.43
C ILE A 151 18.49 5.88 31.38
N ASP A 152 17.52 5.88 32.30
CA ASP A 152 17.31 6.97 33.26
C ASP A 152 18.45 7.10 34.30
N LYS A 153 19.28 6.06 34.47
CA LYS A 153 20.39 6.04 35.45
C LYS A 153 21.74 6.41 34.84
N ILE A 154 21.78 6.72 33.54
CA ILE A 154 23.00 7.02 32.80
C ILE A 154 22.95 8.48 32.38
N ASP A 155 24.00 9.22 32.71
CA ASP A 155 24.22 10.56 32.20
C ASP A 155 24.83 10.47 30.79
N SER A 156 24.30 11.21 29.83
CA SER A 156 24.78 11.22 28.45
C SER A 156 26.21 11.77 28.33
N ASN A 157 26.58 12.70 29.21
CA ASN A 157 27.85 13.45 29.11
C ASN A 157 29.01 12.76 29.83
N PHE A 158 28.73 11.75 30.65
CA PHE A 158 29.75 11.07 31.43
C PHE A 158 30.36 9.88 30.70
N GLU A 159 31.65 9.61 30.94
CA GLU A 159 32.35 8.44 30.44
C GLU A 159 32.44 7.36 31.52
N TYR A 160 31.86 6.20 31.23
CA TYR A 160 31.82 5.09 32.17
C TYR A 160 32.86 4.04 31.79
N SER A 161 33.54 3.50 32.80
CA SER A 161 34.29 2.25 32.65
C SER A 161 33.33 1.08 32.44
N ILE A 162 33.81 -0.02 31.86
CA ILE A 162 33.03 -1.25 31.71
C ILE A 162 32.49 -1.74 33.06
N ALA A 163 33.23 -1.56 34.16
CA ALA A 163 32.83 -2.01 35.48
C ALA A 163 31.68 -1.17 36.06
N GLU A 164 31.74 0.15 35.93
CA GLU A 164 30.68 1.05 36.37
C GLU A 164 29.41 0.85 35.57
N LEU A 165 29.53 0.78 34.24
CA LEU A 165 28.38 0.57 33.36
C LEU A 165 27.72 -0.78 33.64
N SER A 166 28.52 -1.84 33.85
CA SER A 166 28.05 -3.18 34.23
C SER A 166 27.18 -3.16 35.49
N SER A 167 27.61 -2.42 36.52
CA SER A 167 26.86 -2.26 37.78
C SER A 167 25.55 -1.49 37.60
N ILE A 168 25.57 -0.39 36.84
CA ILE A 168 24.40 0.48 36.62
C ILE A 168 23.32 -0.25 35.80
N VAL A 169 23.72 -0.86 34.68
CA VAL A 169 22.79 -1.49 33.74
C VAL A 169 22.44 -2.94 34.11
N LYS A 170 23.02 -3.45 35.21
CA LYS A 170 22.87 -4.83 35.69
C LYS A 170 23.14 -5.86 34.59
N ARG A 171 24.24 -5.67 33.85
CA ARG A 171 24.72 -6.59 32.80
C ARG A 171 26.10 -7.09 33.15
N THR A 172 26.50 -8.25 32.64
CA THR A 172 27.85 -8.78 32.88
C THR A 172 28.90 -7.99 32.12
N LYS A 173 30.10 -7.82 32.68
CA LYS A 173 31.24 -7.17 32.01
C LYS A 173 31.57 -7.82 30.66
N SER A 174 31.40 -9.14 30.56
CA SER A 174 31.62 -9.91 29.32
C SER A 174 30.63 -9.51 28.21
N TYR A 175 29.36 -9.32 28.55
CA TYR A 175 28.34 -8.87 27.59
C TYR A 175 28.71 -7.51 26.97
N ILE A 176 29.09 -6.54 27.81
CA ILE A 176 29.50 -5.20 27.35
C ILE A 176 30.76 -5.27 26.48
N ARG A 177 31.75 -6.10 26.84
CA ARG A 177 32.94 -6.31 26.01
C ARG A 177 32.62 -6.92 24.65
N ASN A 178 31.70 -7.89 24.61
CA ASN A 178 31.27 -8.50 23.35
C ASN A 178 30.55 -7.48 22.44
N MET A 179 29.76 -6.57 23.02
CA MET A 179 29.13 -5.48 22.27
C MET A 179 30.17 -4.56 21.63
N ILE A 180 31.23 -4.19 22.36
CA ILE A 180 32.34 -3.39 21.83
C ILE A 180 33.05 -4.15 20.70
N LYS A 181 33.39 -5.43 20.92
CA LYS A 181 34.06 -6.27 19.90
C LYS A 181 33.24 -6.47 18.63
N SER A 182 31.92 -6.60 18.76
CA SER A 182 31.00 -6.72 17.62
C SER A 182 30.73 -5.41 16.88
N GLY A 183 31.25 -4.27 17.39
CA GLY A 183 31.00 -2.94 16.83
C GLY A 183 29.60 -2.38 17.14
N SER A 184 28.78 -3.08 17.92
CA SER A 184 27.43 -2.63 18.28
C SER A 184 27.44 -1.46 19.29
N LEU A 185 28.50 -1.32 20.08
CA LEU A 185 28.66 -0.23 21.05
C LEU A 185 30.00 0.48 20.84
N MET A 186 29.96 1.80 20.61
CA MET A 186 31.16 2.61 20.46
C MET A 186 31.80 2.91 21.81
N ALA A 187 33.10 2.63 21.92
CA ALA A 187 33.93 2.88 23.10
C ALA A 187 35.28 3.45 22.68
N ILE A 188 35.88 4.28 23.54
CA ILE A 188 37.21 4.83 23.38
C ILE A 188 38.18 3.94 24.16
N LYS A 189 39.29 3.55 23.54
CA LYS A 189 40.34 2.76 24.19
C LYS A 189 41.19 3.69 25.06
N ASP A 190 41.30 3.38 26.34
CA ASP A 190 42.11 4.11 27.32
C ASP A 190 43.08 3.13 27.99
N GLY A 191 44.30 3.05 27.45
CA GLY A 191 45.30 2.03 27.80
C GLY A 191 44.83 0.60 27.51
N ASP A 192 44.85 -0.26 28.53
CA ASP A 192 44.36 -1.65 28.47
C ASP A 192 42.84 -1.78 28.70
N SER A 193 42.14 -0.65 28.87
CA SER A 193 40.71 -0.60 29.20
C SER A 193 39.89 0.14 28.14
N TYR A 194 38.56 0.09 28.27
CA TYR A 194 37.63 0.81 27.41
C TYR A 194 36.75 1.73 28.25
N LYS A 195 36.57 2.96 27.77
CA LYS A 195 35.61 3.94 28.28
C LYS A 195 34.45 4.10 27.30
N ILE A 196 33.25 4.15 27.84
CA ILE A 196 32.00 4.22 27.08
C ILE A 196 31.30 5.52 27.46
N LYS A 197 31.14 6.43 26.50
CA LYS A 197 30.32 7.63 26.70
C LYS A 197 28.86 7.23 26.92
N GLY A 198 28.19 7.80 27.91
CA GLY A 198 26.79 7.46 28.22
C GLY A 198 25.83 7.71 27.04
N GLU A 199 26.12 8.73 26.22
CA GLU A 199 25.43 8.99 24.95
C GLU A 199 25.48 7.79 23.99
N ASN A 200 26.61 7.08 23.90
CA ASN A 200 26.73 5.91 23.04
C ASN A 200 25.88 4.74 23.53
N TRP A 201 25.75 4.57 24.85
CA TRP A 201 24.86 3.56 25.43
C TRP A 201 23.39 3.90 25.18
N LYS A 202 22.99 5.18 25.36
CA LYS A 202 21.61 5.62 25.07
C LYS A 202 21.28 5.46 23.58
N ASN A 203 22.17 5.87 22.69
CA ASN A 203 22.01 5.70 21.25
C ASN A 203 21.91 4.22 20.84
N TRP A 204 22.72 3.34 21.43
CA TRP A 204 22.59 1.89 21.21
C TRP A 204 21.24 1.38 21.74
N ALA A 205 20.87 1.75 22.95
CA ALA A 205 19.62 1.34 23.58
C ALA A 205 18.41 1.84 22.80
N GLU A 206 18.46 3.01 22.15
CA GLU A 206 17.38 3.50 21.29
C GLU A 206 17.34 2.82 19.92
N LYS A 207 18.51 2.53 19.33
CA LYS A 207 18.63 1.88 18.02
C LYS A 207 18.29 0.38 18.03
N GLU A 208 18.56 -0.34 19.12
CA GLU A 208 18.38 -1.80 19.17
C GLU A 208 16.91 -2.27 19.14
N PHE A 209 15.93 -1.35 19.18
CA PHE A 209 14.52 -1.73 19.38
C PHE A 209 13.61 -1.68 18.16
N LYS A 210 14.13 -1.56 16.94
CA LYS A 210 13.31 -1.68 15.72
C LYS A 210 14.01 -2.47 14.64
N HIS A 211 14.37 -3.72 14.93
CA HIS A 211 14.74 -4.63 13.85
C HIS A 211 13.50 -4.94 12.99
N VAL A 212 13.43 -4.27 11.84
CA VAL A 212 12.49 -4.60 10.79
C VAL A 212 13.10 -5.72 9.97
N MET A 213 12.44 -6.87 9.92
CA MET A 213 12.89 -7.96 9.05
C MET A 213 12.52 -7.66 7.59
N PRO A 214 13.49 -7.66 6.66
CA PRO A 214 13.21 -7.55 5.24
C PRO A 214 12.28 -8.69 4.81
N CYS A 215 11.10 -8.35 4.29
CA CYS A 215 10.12 -9.34 3.83
C CYS A 215 10.08 -9.49 2.31
N LYS A 216 10.69 -8.55 1.56
CA LYS A 216 10.62 -8.50 0.10
C LYS A 216 10.99 -9.83 -0.58
N ASN A 217 12.07 -10.48 -0.13
CA ASN A 217 12.51 -11.75 -0.70
C ASN A 217 11.52 -12.90 -0.44
N ASN A 218 10.86 -12.92 0.72
CA ASN A 218 9.85 -13.92 1.04
C ASN A 218 8.55 -13.64 0.29
N LEU A 219 8.17 -12.36 0.12
CA LEU A 219 6.99 -11.96 -0.64
C LEU A 219 7.14 -12.24 -2.14
N LYS A 220 8.33 -12.01 -2.73
CA LYS A 220 8.63 -12.37 -4.13
C LYS A 220 8.43 -13.86 -4.43
N LYS A 221 8.64 -14.71 -3.43
CA LYS A 221 8.45 -16.17 -3.54
C LYS A 221 7.00 -16.60 -3.34
N MET A 222 6.13 -15.73 -2.83
CA MET A 222 4.71 -16.05 -2.68
C MET A 222 4.06 -16.22 -4.05
N GLN A 223 3.31 -17.30 -4.20
CA GLN A 223 2.60 -17.59 -5.43
C GLN A 223 1.18 -17.05 -5.33
N LEU A 224 0.84 -16.11 -6.20
CA LEU A 224 -0.52 -15.65 -6.43
C LEU A 224 -1.24 -16.71 -7.26
N ARG A 225 -2.37 -17.19 -6.75
CA ARG A 225 -3.19 -18.18 -7.44
C ARG A 225 -3.92 -17.54 -8.61
N MET A 226 -3.80 -18.17 -9.78
CA MET A 226 -4.55 -17.88 -11.00
C MET A 226 -5.34 -19.14 -11.37
N CYS A 227 -6.38 -18.98 -12.19
CA CYS A 227 -7.08 -20.12 -12.78
C CYS A 227 -6.83 -20.04 -14.29
N ASP A 228 -6.47 -21.15 -14.91
CA ASP A 228 -6.57 -21.32 -16.35
C ASP A 228 -8.05 -21.49 -16.70
N GLU A 229 -8.50 -20.77 -17.73
CA GLU A 229 -9.91 -20.70 -18.11
C GLU A 229 -10.31 -21.84 -19.04
N MET A 230 -9.37 -22.37 -19.83
CA MET A 230 -9.64 -23.46 -20.76
C MET A 230 -9.58 -24.80 -20.06
N THR A 231 -8.65 -24.95 -19.10
CA THR A 231 -8.41 -26.23 -18.42
C THR A 231 -9.03 -26.28 -17.02
N GLY A 232 -9.37 -25.14 -16.42
CA GLY A 232 -9.85 -25.05 -15.03
C GLY A 232 -8.74 -25.29 -13.99
N GLU A 233 -7.49 -25.43 -14.42
CA GLU A 233 -6.36 -25.70 -13.54
C GLU A 233 -5.95 -24.45 -12.75
N ILE A 234 -5.49 -24.64 -11.51
CA ILE A 234 -4.94 -23.54 -10.72
C ILE A 234 -3.49 -23.31 -11.15
N LEU A 235 -3.27 -22.20 -11.85
CA LEU A 235 -1.94 -21.70 -12.19
C LEU A 235 -1.39 -20.77 -11.11
N TYR A 236 -0.09 -20.49 -11.20
CA TYR A 236 0.63 -19.69 -10.23
C TYR A 236 1.43 -18.62 -10.93
N THR A 237 1.42 -17.41 -10.35
CA THR A 237 2.31 -16.32 -10.77
C THR A 237 2.93 -15.65 -9.56
N ASN A 238 4.00 -14.91 -9.77
CA ASN A 238 4.72 -14.20 -8.72
C ASN A 238 4.59 -12.69 -8.94
N ILE A 239 4.51 -11.94 -7.85
CA ILE A 239 4.55 -10.47 -7.92
C ILE A 239 6.00 -10.04 -8.12
N THR A 240 6.26 -9.27 -9.17
CA THR A 240 7.59 -8.75 -9.49
C THR A 240 7.86 -7.40 -8.84
N ASP A 241 6.84 -6.53 -8.79
CA ASP A 241 6.91 -5.24 -8.10
C ASP A 241 5.54 -4.66 -7.69
N ILE A 242 5.55 -3.62 -6.85
CA ILE A 242 4.36 -2.87 -6.43
C ILE A 242 4.70 -1.39 -6.17
N TRP A 243 3.89 -0.49 -6.71
CA TRP A 243 4.09 0.97 -6.66
C TRP A 243 2.84 1.67 -6.14
N GLN A 244 3.01 2.81 -5.48
CA GLN A 244 1.90 3.60 -4.95
C GLN A 244 1.62 4.81 -5.87
N ASN A 245 0.44 4.85 -6.48
CA ASN A 245 -0.02 5.98 -7.32
C ASN A 245 -0.79 7.05 -6.50
N GLY A 246 -0.28 7.42 -5.32
CA GLY A 246 -0.84 8.47 -4.47
C GLY A 246 -1.71 7.98 -3.30
N LYS A 247 -2.32 8.94 -2.59
CA LYS A 247 -3.24 8.71 -1.45
C LYS A 247 -4.53 9.47 -1.71
N LYS A 248 -5.67 8.76 -1.80
CA LYS A 248 -7.00 9.36 -1.90
C LYS A 248 -7.77 9.09 -0.61
N MET A 249 -8.26 10.14 0.04
CA MET A 249 -9.10 10.02 1.23
C MET A 249 -10.46 9.42 0.84
N TYR A 250 -10.95 8.46 1.60
CA TYR A 250 -12.26 7.85 1.39
C TYR A 250 -13.02 7.77 2.71
N LEU A 251 -14.33 7.99 2.64
CA LEU A 251 -15.22 7.86 3.79
C LEU A 251 -15.66 6.40 3.90
N LYS A 252 -15.47 5.79 5.07
CA LYS A 252 -15.97 4.44 5.36
C LYS A 252 -17.45 4.53 5.70
N LEU A 253 -18.31 4.06 4.80
CA LEU A 253 -19.74 3.92 5.10
C LEU A 253 -19.92 2.80 6.13
N ASN A 254 -20.19 3.16 7.38
CA ASN A 254 -20.55 2.20 8.41
C ASN A 254 -21.99 1.75 8.19
N SER A 255 -22.17 0.47 7.87
CA SER A 255 -23.46 -0.20 7.65
C SER A 255 -24.37 -0.30 8.90
N LYS A 256 -24.03 0.39 10.00
CA LYS A 256 -24.89 0.48 11.21
C LYS A 256 -25.96 1.57 11.14
N MET A 257 -25.98 2.41 10.10
CA MET A 257 -27.14 3.26 9.84
C MET A 257 -28.17 2.48 9.02
N ALA A 258 -28.83 1.55 9.71
CA ALA A 258 -30.06 0.95 9.22
C ALA A 258 -31.09 2.05 9.00
N ILE A 259 -31.54 2.18 7.76
CA ILE A 259 -32.95 2.26 7.36
C ILE A 259 -33.86 2.73 8.52
N LYS A 260 -34.06 4.04 8.63
CA LYS A 260 -35.36 4.56 9.07
C LYS A 260 -36.07 5.00 7.80
N SER A 261 -36.93 4.12 7.31
CA SER A 261 -37.95 4.49 6.34
C SER A 261 -38.86 5.56 6.96
N LYS A 262 -39.02 6.68 6.28
CA LYS A 262 -40.28 7.41 6.23
C LYS A 262 -40.81 7.28 4.82
#